data_AF-A0A7C4TMT5-F1
#
_entry.id   AF-A0A7C4TMT5-F1
#
_cell.length_a   1.000
_cell.length_b   1.000
_cell.length_c   1.000
_cell.angle_alpha   90.00
_cell.angle_beta   90.00
_cell.angle_gamma   90.00
#
_symmetry.space_group_name_H-M   'P 1'
#
loop_
_entity.id
_entity.type
_entity.pdbx_description
1 polymer ?
#
loop_
_entity_poly.entity_id
_entity_poly.type
_entity_poly.pdbx_seq_one_letter_code
_entity_poly.pdbx_strand_id
1 'polypeptide(L)'
;ASENGCFVADARIVKGKRRSFDYISRDISFFFNPRSVAVIGASRTPGKPGNTIVFNLKSLGFSGKVYPVNVAGGEIYGYKCYPSLRAIPASIDIAIIAVPSKNALQVVEECAEKGVKGIVVISGGFAEGDGRRGRNLRTK
;
A
#
# COMPACT_ATOMS: atom_id res chain seq x y z
N ALA A 1 -7.35 21.90 -3.33
CA ALA A 1 -7.29 20.60 -2.64
C ALA A 1 -8.71 20.21 -2.29
N SER A 2 -9.19 19.05 -2.72
CA SER A 2 -10.45 18.49 -2.23
C SER A 2 -10.21 17.88 -0.85
N GLU A 3 -11.25 17.86 -0.02
CA GLU A 3 -11.21 17.42 1.39
C GLU A 3 -10.81 15.94 1.58
N ASN A 4 -10.74 15.15 0.50
CA ASN A 4 -10.42 13.72 0.50
C ASN A 4 -9.08 13.37 -0.21
N GLY A 5 -8.13 14.29 -0.26
CA GLY A 5 -6.84 14.04 -0.94
C GLY A 5 -5.90 13.06 -0.20
N CYS A 6 -5.30 12.13 -0.95
CA CYS A 6 -4.18 11.30 -0.46
C CYS A 6 -2.87 12.09 -0.46
N PHE A 7 -2.06 11.93 0.59
CA PHE A 7 -0.69 12.46 0.63
C PHE A 7 0.29 11.38 0.17
N VAL A 8 0.95 11.61 -0.96
CA VAL A 8 2.01 10.72 -1.47
C VAL A 8 3.37 11.32 -1.13
N ALA A 9 4.16 10.59 -0.35
CA ALA A 9 5.56 10.94 -0.09
C ALA A 9 6.47 10.07 -0.98
N ASP A 10 7.00 10.66 -2.05
CA ASP A 10 8.18 10.15 -2.75
C ASP A 10 9.41 10.74 -2.04
N ALA A 11 10.16 9.92 -1.31
CA ALA A 11 11.32 10.40 -0.57
C ALA A 11 12.49 10.68 -1.51
N ARG A 12 12.64 11.93 -1.93
CA ARG A 12 13.85 12.42 -2.60
C ARG A 12 14.74 13.14 -1.59
N ILE A 13 15.95 12.61 -1.36
CA ILE A 13 16.98 13.34 -0.61
C ILE A 13 17.52 14.46 -1.51
N VAL A 14 17.24 15.72 -1.15
CA VAL A 14 17.77 16.91 -1.81
C VAL A 14 18.85 17.52 -0.90
N LYS A 15 20.09 17.59 -1.37
CA LYS A 15 21.19 18.25 -0.65
C LYS A 15 21.16 19.75 -0.99
N GLY A 16 20.70 20.60 -0.06
CA GLY A 16 20.58 22.05 -0.23
C GLY A 16 19.94 22.74 1.00
N LYS A 17 19.81 24.08 0.99
CA LYS A 17 19.15 24.81 2.09
C LYS A 17 17.72 24.32 2.30
N ARG A 18 17.43 23.88 3.53
CA ARG A 18 16.10 23.42 3.98
C ARG A 18 15.09 24.55 3.73
N ARG A 19 14.13 24.34 2.83
CA ARG A 19 12.98 25.24 2.73
C ARG A 19 12.12 25.02 3.98
N SER A 20 11.82 26.09 4.71
CA SER A 20 10.80 26.05 5.75
C SER A 20 9.48 25.66 5.10
N PHE A 21 8.83 24.64 5.63
CA PHE A 21 7.50 24.23 5.19
C PHE A 21 6.65 24.17 6.44
N ASP A 22 5.63 25.03 6.52
CA ASP A 22 4.64 24.97 7.59
C ASP A 22 3.80 23.71 7.37
N TYR A 23 4.20 22.61 8.01
CA TYR A 23 3.41 21.38 8.06
C TYR A 23 2.65 21.32 9.38
N ILE A 24 1.34 21.08 9.29
CA ILE A 24 0.60 20.45 10.37
C ILE A 24 1.12 19.01 10.44
N SER A 25 1.94 18.68 11.44
CA SER A 25 2.44 17.31 11.63
C SER A 25 1.26 16.39 11.95
N ARG A 26 0.77 15.68 10.95
CA ARG A 26 -0.20 14.58 11.17
C ARG A 26 0.55 13.38 11.75
N ASP A 27 -0.10 12.68 12.67
CA ASP A 27 0.46 11.48 13.28
C ASP A 27 0.70 10.39 12.23
N ILE A 28 1.96 9.97 12.06
CA ILE A 28 2.39 8.88 11.18
C ILE A 28 2.77 7.62 11.96
N SER A 29 2.60 7.61 13.28
CA SER A 29 2.98 6.50 14.16
C SER A 29 2.33 5.16 13.74
N PHE A 30 1.15 5.23 13.11
CA PHE A 30 0.43 4.08 12.59
C PHE A 30 1.18 3.32 11.49
N PHE A 31 2.16 3.93 10.81
CA PHE A 31 3.04 3.20 9.87
C PHE A 31 3.96 2.21 10.58
N PHE A 32 4.37 2.54 11.81
CA PHE A 32 5.31 1.74 12.59
C PHE A 32 4.59 0.77 13.54
N ASN A 33 3.37 1.10 13.96
CA ASN A 33 2.56 0.26 14.85
C ASN A 33 1.12 0.05 14.31
N PRO A 34 0.94 -0.50 13.10
CA PRO A 34 -0.40 -0.73 12.56
C PRO A 34 -1.11 -1.85 13.30
N ARG A 35 -2.42 -1.68 13.53
CA ARG A 35 -3.30 -2.73 14.06
C ARG A 35 -3.87 -3.62 12.97
N SER A 36 -3.91 -3.14 11.73
CA SER A 36 -4.40 -3.90 10.57
C SER A 36 -3.66 -3.56 9.29
N VAL A 37 -3.30 -4.60 8.53
CA VAL A 37 -2.61 -4.50 7.25
C VAL A 37 -3.38 -5.27 6.18
N ALA A 38 -3.75 -4.59 5.10
CA ALA A 38 -4.25 -5.22 3.89
C ALA A 38 -3.10 -5.40 2.89
N VAL A 39 -2.97 -6.58 2.29
CA VAL A 39 -1.94 -6.85 1.27
C VAL A 39 -2.63 -7.08 -0.07
N ILE A 40 -2.65 -6.04 -0.92
CA ILE A 40 -3.30 -6.06 -2.23
C ILE A 40 -2.32 -6.61 -3.28
N GLY A 41 -2.78 -7.62 -4.02
CA GLY A 41 -1.88 -8.42 -4.87
C GLY A 41 -1.23 -9.58 -4.13
N ALA A 42 -1.80 -10.00 -2.99
CA ALA A 42 -1.41 -11.22 -2.31
C ALA A 42 -1.48 -12.42 -3.27
N SER A 43 -0.65 -13.43 -3.05
CA SER A 43 -0.62 -14.63 -3.91
C SER A 43 -0.31 -15.87 -3.09
N ARG A 44 -0.78 -17.02 -3.58
CA ARG A 44 -0.37 -18.35 -3.10
C ARG A 44 0.94 -18.83 -3.71
N THR A 45 1.39 -18.21 -4.80
CA THR A 45 2.61 -18.60 -5.48
C THR A 45 3.83 -18.08 -4.71
N PRO A 46 4.71 -18.96 -4.19
CA PRO A 46 5.95 -18.56 -3.54
C PRO A 46 6.81 -17.66 -4.44
N GLY A 47 7.51 -16.70 -3.84
CA GLY A 47 8.41 -15.79 -4.55
C GLY A 47 7.75 -14.59 -5.23
N LYS A 48 6.41 -14.53 -5.34
CA LYS A 48 5.73 -13.30 -5.74
C LYS A 48 5.81 -12.24 -4.61
N PRO A 49 5.91 -10.93 -4.93
CA PRO A 49 6.01 -9.89 -3.91
C PRO A 49 4.89 -9.94 -2.87
N GLY A 50 3.62 -10.00 -3.30
CA GLY A 50 2.48 -10.08 -2.39
C GLY A 50 2.43 -11.38 -1.57
N ASN A 51 2.98 -12.49 -2.06
CA ASN A 51 3.13 -13.71 -1.27
C ASN A 51 4.19 -13.53 -0.16
N THR A 52 5.36 -13.03 -0.55
CA THR A 52 6.50 -12.78 0.35
C THR A 52 6.14 -11.83 1.48
N ILE A 53 5.35 -10.78 1.20
CA ILE A 53 4.88 -9.83 2.22
C ILE A 53 3.99 -10.52 3.25
N VAL A 54 2.99 -11.31 2.82
CA VAL A 54 2.11 -12.02 3.77
C VAL A 54 2.90 -13.06 4.57
N PHE A 55 3.83 -13.77 3.93
CA PHE A 55 4.73 -14.70 4.61
C PHE A 55 5.56 -13.99 5.69
N ASN A 56 6.17 -12.84 5.38
CA ASN A 56 6.98 -12.10 6.35
C ASN A 56 6.14 -11.58 7.51
N LEU A 57 4.95 -11.04 7.26
CA LEU A 57 4.03 -10.61 8.32
C LEU A 57 3.69 -11.77 9.28
N LYS A 58 3.47 -12.98 8.74
CA LYS A 58 3.24 -14.19 9.55
C LYS A 58 4.50 -14.59 10.32
N SER A 59 5.60 -14.85 9.61
CA SER A 59 6.81 -15.49 10.14
C SER A 59 7.58 -14.60 11.10
N LEU A 60 7.48 -13.27 10.96
CA LEU A 60 8.07 -12.30 11.89
C LEU A 60 7.14 -11.94 13.05
N GLY A 61 5.97 -12.56 13.16
CA GLY A 61 5.09 -12.41 14.31
C GLY A 61 4.38 -11.06 14.39
N PHE A 62 3.95 -10.50 13.25
CA PHE A 62 3.14 -9.27 13.25
C PHE A 62 1.89 -9.47 14.13
N SER A 63 1.74 -8.61 15.13
CA SER A 63 0.69 -8.72 16.16
C SER A 63 -0.66 -8.16 15.73
N GLY A 64 -0.70 -7.40 14.63
CA GLY A 64 -1.93 -6.88 14.06
C GLY A 64 -2.65 -7.90 13.16
N LYS A 65 -3.82 -7.49 12.63
CA LYS A 65 -4.60 -8.32 11.71
C LYS A 65 -4.06 -8.20 10.29
N VAL A 66 -3.89 -9.34 9.62
CA VAL A 66 -3.44 -9.40 8.21
C VAL A 66 -4.62 -9.78 7.32
N TYR A 67 -4.85 -9.00 6.28
CA TYR A 67 -5.91 -9.20 5.29
C TYR A 67 -5.32 -9.32 3.88
N PRO A 68 -4.99 -10.54 3.43
CA PRO A 68 -4.60 -10.76 2.05
C PRO A 68 -5.77 -10.43 1.10
N VAL A 69 -5.47 -9.74 0.00
CA VAL A 69 -6.45 -9.41 -1.05
C VAL A 69 -6.00 -9.96 -2.39
N ASN A 70 -6.81 -10.85 -2.94
CA ASN A 70 -6.65 -11.48 -4.25
C ASN A 70 -8.03 -11.89 -4.77
N VAL A 71 -8.33 -11.59 -6.04
CA VAL A 71 -9.63 -11.90 -6.69
C VAL A 71 -10.07 -13.36 -6.57
N ALA A 72 -9.14 -14.30 -6.51
CA ALA A 72 -9.44 -15.72 -6.34
C ALA A 72 -9.92 -16.09 -4.92
N GLY A 73 -9.84 -15.16 -3.95
CA GLY A 73 -10.25 -15.38 -2.56
C GLY A 73 -9.52 -16.54 -1.89
N GLY A 74 -10.18 -17.19 -0.93
CA GLY A 74 -9.75 -18.41 -0.22
C GLY A 74 -8.83 -18.13 0.98
N GLU A 75 -7.74 -18.87 1.14
CA GLU A 75 -6.79 -18.70 2.26
C GLU A 75 -5.33 -18.57 1.77
N ILE A 76 -4.52 -17.81 2.51
CA ILE A 76 -3.06 -17.68 2.35
C ILE A 76 -2.42 -17.72 3.74
N TYR A 77 -1.59 -18.74 4.02
CA TYR A 77 -0.90 -18.93 5.31
C TYR A 77 -1.83 -18.88 6.54
N GLY A 78 -3.05 -19.42 6.48
CA GLY A 78 -4.01 -19.36 7.59
C GLY A 78 -4.78 -18.04 7.70
N TYR A 79 -4.54 -17.07 6.81
CA TYR A 79 -5.34 -15.84 6.74
C TYR A 79 -6.39 -15.94 5.65
N LYS A 80 -7.63 -15.57 5.98
CA LYS A 80 -8.71 -15.42 5.01
C LYS A 80 -8.31 -14.38 3.96
N CYS A 81 -8.27 -14.80 2.70
CA CYS A 81 -8.01 -13.96 1.56
C CYS A 81 -9.32 -13.44 0.97
N TYR A 82 -9.42 -12.12 0.86
CA TYR A 82 -10.61 -11.43 0.38
C TYR A 82 -10.50 -11.15 -1.12
N PRO A 83 -11.61 -11.22 -1.88
CA PRO A 83 -11.60 -10.96 -3.32
C PRO A 83 -11.34 -9.48 -3.66
N SER A 84 -11.63 -8.56 -2.74
CA SER A 84 -11.41 -7.13 -2.88
C SER A 84 -11.18 -6.46 -1.53
N LEU A 85 -10.60 -5.26 -1.53
CA LEU A 85 -10.42 -4.45 -0.33
C LEU A 85 -11.77 -4.10 0.34
N ARG A 86 -12.79 -3.82 -0.49
CA ARG A 86 -14.16 -3.49 -0.03
C ARG A 86 -14.81 -4.64 0.73
N ALA A 87 -14.49 -5.89 0.39
CA ALA A 87 -15.05 -7.08 1.02
C ALA A 87 -14.56 -7.31 2.46
N ILE A 88 -13.55 -6.56 2.93
CA ILE A 88 -13.04 -6.69 4.30
C ILE A 88 -13.98 -5.95 5.27
N PRO A 89 -14.63 -6.64 6.23
CA PRO A 89 -15.55 -6.04 7.19
C PRO A 89 -14.81 -5.42 8.39
N ALA A 90 -13.72 -4.71 8.13
CA ALA A 90 -12.88 -4.07 9.15
C ALA A 90 -12.22 -2.80 8.60
N SER A 91 -11.76 -1.94 9.51
CA SER A 91 -10.90 -0.80 9.19
C SER A 91 -9.46 -1.25 8.94
N ILE A 92 -8.78 -0.54 8.04
CA ILE A 92 -7.42 -0.86 7.60
C ILE A 92 -6.51 0.32 7.94
N ASP A 93 -5.47 0.07 8.73
CA ASP A 93 -4.45 1.10 9.03
C ASP A 93 -3.51 1.26 7.84
N ILE A 94 -2.96 0.16 7.32
CA ILE A 94 -2.04 0.19 6.17
C ILE A 94 -2.52 -0.71 5.03
N ALA A 95 -2.51 -0.20 3.81
CA ALA A 95 -2.61 -0.98 2.59
C ALA A 95 -1.23 -1.11 1.93
N ILE A 96 -0.75 -2.34 1.76
CA ILE A 96 0.46 -2.65 1.00
C ILE A 96 0.04 -3.10 -0.41
N ILE A 97 0.44 -2.33 -1.43
CA ILE A 97 0.08 -2.53 -2.83
C ILE A 97 1.22 -3.22 -3.56
N ALA A 98 0.98 -4.46 -3.99
CA ALA A 98 1.92 -5.32 -4.71
C ALA A 98 1.34 -5.82 -6.05
N VAL A 99 0.60 -4.95 -6.75
CA VAL A 99 0.03 -5.20 -8.09
C VAL A 99 0.83 -4.48 -9.18
N PRO A 100 0.77 -4.85 -10.47
CA PRO A 100 1.46 -4.10 -11.54
C PRO A 100 1.16 -2.59 -11.51
N SER A 101 2.13 -1.73 -11.85
CA SER A 101 2.03 -0.27 -11.73
C SER A 101 0.79 0.34 -12.41
N LYS A 102 0.38 -0.22 -13.56
CA LYS A 102 -0.85 0.16 -14.29
C LYS A 102 -2.14 0.04 -13.46
N ASN A 103 -2.15 -0.80 -12.44
CA ASN A 103 -3.31 -1.04 -11.58
C ASN A 103 -3.17 -0.32 -10.22
N ALA A 104 -2.01 0.25 -9.91
CA ALA A 104 -1.74 0.81 -8.59
C ALA A 104 -2.61 2.04 -8.28
N LEU A 105 -2.85 2.91 -9.27
CA LEU A 105 -3.69 4.10 -9.10
C LEU A 105 -5.12 3.74 -8.70
N GLN A 106 -5.74 2.79 -9.40
CA GLN A 106 -7.07 2.30 -9.06
C GLN A 106 -7.12 1.74 -7.63
N VAL A 107 -6.09 0.98 -7.22
CA VAL A 107 -6.03 0.46 -5.85
C VAL A 107 -5.89 1.59 -4.82
N VAL A 108 -5.16 2.66 -5.14
CA VAL A 108 -5.06 3.84 -4.26
C VAL A 108 -6.42 4.51 -4.10
N GLU A 109 -7.19 4.65 -5.19
CA GLU A 109 -8.57 5.19 -5.13
C GLU A 109 -9.47 4.30 -4.25
N GLU A 110 -9.43 2.97 -4.42
CA GLU A 110 -10.17 2.03 -3.57
C GLU A 110 -9.74 2.14 -2.09
N CYS A 111 -8.46 2.39 -1.82
CA CYS A 111 -7.97 2.63 -0.45
C CYS A 111 -8.51 3.93 0.13
N ALA A 112 -8.59 5.00 -0.68
CA ALA A 112 -9.17 6.27 -0.26
C ALA A 112 -10.66 6.12 0.09
N GLU A 113 -11.44 5.46 -0.77
CA GLU A 113 -12.86 5.18 -0.53
C GLU A 113 -13.09 4.32 0.72
N LYS A 114 -12.19 3.35 0.98
CA LYS A 114 -12.26 2.50 2.18
C LYS A 114 -11.85 3.24 3.46
N GLY A 115 -11.23 4.41 3.35
CA GLY A 115 -10.69 5.16 4.48
C GLY A 115 -9.43 4.53 5.08
N VAL A 116 -8.57 3.95 4.24
CA VAL A 116 -7.26 3.43 4.69
C VAL A 116 -6.39 4.59 5.19
N LYS A 117 -5.74 4.43 6.35
CA LYS A 117 -4.96 5.52 6.97
C LYS A 117 -3.64 5.80 6.23
N GLY A 118 -2.98 4.77 5.71
CA GLY A 118 -1.79 4.94 4.87
C GLY A 118 -1.54 3.80 3.89
N ILE A 119 -0.73 4.10 2.88
CA ILE A 119 -0.52 3.22 1.72
C ILE A 119 0.99 3.06 1.52
N VAL A 120 1.43 1.82 1.28
CA VAL A 120 2.80 1.46 0.88
C VAL A 120 2.74 0.81 -0.49
N VAL A 121 3.36 1.41 -1.50
CA VAL A 121 3.42 0.86 -2.86
C VAL A 121 4.76 0.16 -3.06
N ILE A 122 4.72 -1.15 -3.30
CA ILE A 122 5.92 -2.00 -3.51
C ILE A 122 6.22 -2.17 -5.01
N SER A 123 5.21 -1.96 -5.85
CA SER A 123 5.28 -2.19 -7.28
C SER A 123 6.39 -1.39 -7.96
N GLY A 124 7.24 -2.06 -8.75
CA GLY A 124 8.17 -1.41 -9.67
C GLY A 124 7.50 -0.94 -10.97
N GLY A 125 8.24 -0.23 -11.83
CA GLY A 125 7.72 0.23 -13.13
C GLY A 125 7.00 1.59 -13.09
N PHE A 126 7.32 2.41 -12.09
CA PHE A 126 7.05 3.85 -12.09
C PHE A 126 8.23 4.58 -12.79
N ALA A 127 8.71 5.72 -12.30
CA ALA A 127 9.78 6.51 -12.95
C ALA A 127 11.13 5.79 -13.12
N GLU A 128 11.34 4.67 -12.42
CA GLU A 128 12.56 3.86 -12.45
C GLU A 128 12.54 2.80 -13.58
N GLY A 129 11.37 2.56 -14.17
CA GLY A 129 11.18 1.67 -15.32
C GLY A 129 10.98 2.46 -16.61
N ASP A 130 11.90 2.26 -17.55
CA ASP A 130 11.87 2.63 -18.97
C ASP A 130 11.25 4.00 -19.34
N GLY A 131 12.10 5.04 -19.31
CA GLY A 131 11.90 6.27 -20.07
C GLY A 131 10.53 6.97 -19.90
N ARG A 132 10.05 7.61 -20.98
CA ARG A 132 8.91 8.56 -20.98
C ARG A 132 7.61 8.05 -20.33
N ARG A 133 7.42 6.74 -20.14
CA ARG A 133 6.20 6.12 -19.58
C ARG A 133 6.13 6.22 -18.05
N GLY A 134 7.24 6.07 -17.33
CA GLY A 134 7.28 6.18 -15.87
C GLY A 134 6.98 7.59 -15.31
N ARG A 135 7.10 8.62 -16.16
CA ARG A 135 6.77 10.02 -15.81
C ARG A 135 5.27 10.33 -15.83
N ASN A 136 4.48 9.58 -16.60
CA ASN A 136 3.04 9.89 -16.75
C ASN A 136 2.18 9.34 -15.60
N LEU A 137 2.73 8.43 -14.78
CA LEU A 137 2.06 7.92 -13.58
C LEU A 137 2.30 8.79 -12.33
N ARG A 138 3.04 9.91 -12.45
CA ARG A 138 3.40 10.75 -11.29
C ARG A 138 2.28 11.68 -10.81
N THR A 139 1.36 12.09 -11.67
CA THR A 139 0.30 13.04 -11.30
C THR A 139 -0.67 13.20 -12.47
N LYS A 140 -1.94 12.85 -12.26
CA LYS A 140 -3.05 13.73 -12.59
C LYS A 140 -3.88 13.91 -11.33
#